data_AF-A0A379WPU8-F1
#
_entry.id   AF-A0A379WPU8-F1
#
_cell.length_a   1.000
_cell.length_b   1.000
_cell.length_c   1.000
_cell.angle_alpha   90.00
_cell.angle_beta   90.00
_cell.angle_gamma   90.00
#
_symmetry.space_group_name_H-M   'P 1'
#
loop_
_entity.id
_entity.type
_entity.pdbx_description
1 polymer ?
#
loop_
_entity_poly.entity_id
_entity_poly.type
_entity_poly.pdbx_seq_one_letter_code
_entity_poly.pdbx_strand_id
1 'polypeptide(L)'
;MEGEQTLDLNADETGKVSFPVEWGAYRLEVKAPNETVSSVRFWAGYSWQDNSDGSGAARPDRVTLKLDKASYRPGDTMKLHIAAPVAGKGYAMVESSDGPLWWQAIDVPAQGLELTIPVDKNLESPRSLSQYAGGASRR
;
A
#
# COMPACT_ATOMS: atom_id res chain seq x y z
N MET A 1 -14.69 5.51 10.91
CA MET A 1 -15.63 6.65 11.10
C MET A 1 -16.11 7.00 9.71
N GLU A 2 -17.40 6.89 9.44
CA GLU A 2 -17.96 7.29 8.15
C GLU A 2 -18.13 8.81 8.16
N GLY A 3 -17.49 9.50 7.23
CA GLY A 3 -17.61 10.95 7.06
C GLY A 3 -18.65 11.26 5.99
N GLU A 4 -19.63 12.08 6.32
CA GLU A 4 -20.64 12.57 5.38
C GLU A 4 -20.50 14.08 5.20
N GLN A 5 -20.62 14.57 3.97
CA GLN A 5 -20.58 15.98 3.65
C GLN A 5 -21.63 16.31 2.58
N THR A 6 -22.36 17.40 2.78
CA THR A 6 -23.24 18.00 1.77
C THR A 6 -22.49 19.04 0.96
N LEU A 7 -22.69 19.06 -0.36
CA LEU A 7 -22.07 20.02 -1.26
C LEU A 7 -23.11 20.59 -2.22
N ASP A 8 -23.22 21.91 -2.25
CA ASP A 8 -24.00 22.64 -3.23
C ASP A 8 -23.07 23.09 -4.36
N LEU A 9 -23.46 22.85 -5.61
CA LEU A 9 -22.66 23.19 -6.80
C LEU A 9 -23.45 24.12 -7.72
N ASN A 10 -22.81 25.21 -8.13
CA ASN A 10 -23.35 26.06 -9.19
C ASN A 10 -23.14 25.43 -10.57
N ALA A 11 -23.82 25.96 -11.59
CA ALA A 11 -23.57 25.57 -12.97
C ALA A 11 -22.08 25.79 -13.31
N ASP A 12 -21.50 24.79 -14.00
CA ASP A 12 -20.09 24.76 -14.41
C ASP A 12 -19.04 24.77 -13.26
N GLU A 13 -19.47 24.56 -12.01
CA GLU A 13 -18.58 24.48 -10.86
C GLU A 13 -18.04 23.05 -10.64
N THR A 14 -16.74 22.93 -10.34
CA THR A 14 -16.13 21.66 -9.91
C THR A 14 -15.98 21.63 -8.40
N GLY A 15 -16.79 20.80 -7.75
CA GLY A 15 -16.72 20.55 -6.31
C GLY A 15 -15.41 19.90 -5.86
N LYS A 16 -14.93 20.30 -4.67
CA LYS A 16 -13.79 19.67 -4.00
C LYS A 16 -14.19 19.20 -2.60
N VAL A 17 -13.85 17.96 -2.27
CA VAL A 17 -14.07 17.38 -0.95
C VAL A 17 -12.75 16.86 -0.39
N SER A 18 -12.61 16.87 0.94
CA SER A 18 -11.43 16.38 1.63
C SER A 18 -11.88 15.63 2.88
N PHE A 19 -11.48 14.37 3.00
CA PHE A 19 -11.78 13.53 4.14
C PHE A 19 -10.48 13.03 4.75
N PRO A 20 -10.31 13.10 6.09
CA PRO A 20 -9.24 12.35 6.74
C PRO A 20 -9.50 10.86 6.55
N VAL A 21 -8.47 10.13 6.12
CA VAL A 21 -8.54 8.68 5.91
C VAL A 21 -7.51 7.98 6.79
N GLU A 22 -7.93 6.89 7.40
CA GLU A 22 -7.04 5.92 8.04
C GLU A 22 -6.55 4.89 7.02
N TRP A 23 -5.60 4.05 7.40
CA TRP A 23 -5.09 3.00 6.52
C TRP A 23 -6.17 1.98 6.13
N GLY A 24 -6.29 1.64 4.84
CA GLY A 24 -7.19 0.59 4.36
C GLY A 24 -7.96 0.91 3.08
N ALA A 25 -8.95 0.07 2.77
CA ALA A 25 -9.81 0.21 1.60
C ALA A 25 -10.98 1.17 1.86
N TYR A 26 -11.26 2.04 0.90
CA TYR A 26 -12.34 3.01 0.96
C TYR A 26 -13.17 3.02 -0.32
N ARG A 27 -14.39 3.53 -0.18
CA ARG A 27 -15.26 3.90 -1.28
C ARG A 27 -15.81 5.30 -1.02
N LEU A 28 -15.57 6.23 -1.92
CA LEU A 28 -16.22 7.53 -1.93
C LEU A 28 -17.47 7.42 -2.79
N GLU A 29 -18.63 7.75 -2.22
CA GLU A 29 -19.92 7.75 -2.92
C GLU A 29 -20.48 9.18 -2.93
N VAL A 30 -21.05 9.57 -4.07
CA VAL A 30 -21.77 10.83 -4.24
C VAL A 30 -23.18 10.49 -4.70
N LYS A 31 -24.18 11.02 -4.01
CA LYS A 31 -25.59 10.86 -4.33
C LYS A 31 -26.20 12.20 -4.72
N ALA A 32 -26.78 12.27 -5.91
CA ALA A 32 -27.53 13.42 -6.37
C ALA A 32 -28.98 13.41 -5.84
N PRO A 33 -29.68 14.57 -5.83
CA PRO A 33 -31.06 14.66 -5.36
C PRO A 33 -32.06 13.80 -6.16
N ASN A 34 -31.74 13.50 -7.42
CA ASN A 34 -32.52 12.61 -8.29
C ASN A 34 -32.19 11.11 -8.07
N GLU A 35 -31.58 10.77 -6.94
CA GLU A 35 -31.13 9.44 -6.54
C GLU A 35 -30.01 8.82 -7.38
N THR A 36 -29.42 9.55 -8.33
CA THR A 36 -28.24 9.06 -9.07
C THR A 36 -27.06 8.93 -8.14
N VAL A 37 -26.37 7.78 -8.17
CA VAL A 37 -25.17 7.52 -7.36
C VAL A 37 -23.96 7.32 -8.27
N SER A 38 -22.85 7.96 -7.93
CA SER A 38 -21.52 7.71 -8.50
C SER A 38 -20.57 7.31 -7.38
N SER A 39 -19.65 6.38 -7.66
CA SER A 39 -18.71 5.90 -6.64
C SER A 39 -17.33 5.65 -7.20
N VAL A 40 -16.30 5.90 -6.40
CA VAL A 40 -14.91 5.50 -6.69
C VAL A 40 -14.35 4.71 -5.52
N ARG A 41 -13.61 3.63 -5.81
CA ARG A 41 -12.86 2.87 -4.80
C ARG A 41 -11.41 3.34 -4.79
N PHE A 42 -10.81 3.39 -3.61
CA PHE A 42 -9.40 3.72 -3.45
C PHE A 42 -8.83 3.06 -2.19
N TRP A 43 -7.51 2.87 -2.16
CA TRP A 43 -6.79 2.38 -1.00
C TRP A 43 -5.97 3.52 -0.37
N ALA A 44 -6.17 3.76 0.92
CA ALA A 44 -5.35 4.64 1.71
C ALA A 44 -4.21 3.82 2.31
N GLY A 45 -3.05 3.83 1.66
CA GLY A 45 -1.87 3.10 2.10
C GLY A 45 -0.84 2.96 0.99
N TYR A 46 0.19 2.14 1.20
CA TYR A 46 1.22 1.98 0.17
C TYR A 46 0.70 1.13 -0.99
N SER A 47 0.97 1.57 -2.22
CA SER A 47 0.48 0.93 -3.46
C SER A 47 0.93 -0.52 -3.64
N TRP A 48 2.05 -0.92 -3.05
CA TRP A 48 2.54 -2.31 -3.11
C TRP A 48 1.84 -3.28 -2.15
N GLN A 49 1.11 -2.74 -1.17
CA GLN A 49 0.32 -3.54 -0.21
C GLN A 49 -1.06 -3.86 -0.78
N ASP A 50 -1.57 -2.96 -1.61
CA ASP A 50 -2.76 -3.19 -2.43
C ASP A 50 -2.37 -3.45 -3.89
N ASN A 51 -2.05 -4.70 -4.19
CA ASN A 51 -1.74 -5.14 -5.56
C ASN A 51 -2.99 -5.49 -6.39
N SER A 52 -4.16 -5.01 -5.96
CA SER A 52 -5.46 -5.36 -6.53
C SER A 52 -6.16 -4.20 -7.25
N ASP A 53 -5.50 -3.06 -7.41
CA ASP A 53 -6.08 -1.80 -7.92
C ASP A 53 -7.36 -1.41 -7.14
N GLY A 54 -7.36 -1.56 -5.80
CA GLY A 54 -8.51 -1.24 -4.95
C GLY A 54 -9.63 -2.27 -4.94
N SER A 55 -9.46 -3.44 -5.58
CA SER A 55 -10.49 -4.50 -5.64
C SER A 55 -10.45 -5.49 -4.47
N GLY A 56 -9.37 -5.51 -3.70
CA GLY A 56 -9.03 -6.53 -2.71
C GLY A 56 -8.65 -7.90 -3.29
N ALA A 57 -8.68 -8.08 -4.62
CA ALA A 57 -8.43 -9.37 -5.26
C ALA A 57 -6.94 -9.64 -5.50
N ALA A 58 -6.46 -10.81 -5.06
CA ALA A 58 -5.11 -11.26 -5.37
C ALA A 58 -4.93 -11.47 -6.89
N ARG A 59 -3.94 -10.79 -7.48
CA ARG A 59 -3.59 -10.96 -8.90
C ARG A 59 -2.64 -12.15 -9.07
N PRO A 60 -2.98 -13.16 -9.88
CA PRO A 60 -2.22 -14.40 -9.99
C PRO A 60 -0.86 -14.25 -10.67
N ASP A 61 -0.59 -13.12 -11.33
CA ASP A 61 0.69 -12.79 -11.96
C ASP A 61 1.65 -12.01 -11.05
N ARG A 62 1.20 -11.57 -9.86
CA ARG A 62 1.97 -10.65 -8.99
C ARG A 62 2.31 -11.24 -7.63
N VAL A 63 3.47 -10.84 -7.11
CA VAL A 63 3.86 -11.08 -5.71
C VAL A 63 3.10 -10.09 -4.84
N THR A 64 2.44 -10.59 -3.80
CA THR A 64 1.77 -9.77 -2.79
C THR A 64 2.65 -9.64 -1.55
N LEU A 65 2.82 -8.42 -1.07
CA LEU A 65 3.64 -8.09 0.09
C LEU A 65 2.74 -7.46 1.16
N LYS A 66 2.80 -7.98 2.38
CA LYS A 66 2.00 -7.48 3.50
C LYS A 66 2.87 -7.26 4.74
N LEU A 67 2.72 -6.10 5.37
CA LEU A 67 3.36 -5.77 6.64
C LEU A 67 2.44 -6.06 7.82
N ASP A 68 3.03 -6.35 8.97
CA ASP A 68 2.29 -6.52 10.22
C ASP A 68 1.80 -5.18 10.83
N LYS A 69 2.39 -4.04 10.46
CA LYS A 69 2.01 -2.70 10.94
C LYS A 69 1.94 -1.67 9.80
N ALA A 70 1.19 -0.60 10.05
CA ALA A 70 1.06 0.52 9.13
C ALA A 70 2.35 1.37 9.03
N SER A 71 3.09 1.47 10.12
CA SER A 71 4.34 2.21 10.21
C SER A 71 5.27 1.60 11.24
N TYR A 72 6.56 1.90 11.11
CA TYR A 72 7.61 1.45 11.99
C TYR A 72 8.48 2.62 12.42
N ARG A 73 9.00 2.54 13.63
CA ARG A 73 9.99 3.46 14.19
C ARG A 73 11.39 2.88 14.06
N PRO A 74 12.43 3.74 14.13
CA PRO A 74 13.80 3.26 14.16
C PRO A 74 14.01 2.27 15.32
N GLY A 75 14.62 1.13 15.04
CA GLY A 75 14.81 0.04 16.00
C GLY A 75 13.63 -0.92 16.15
N ASP A 76 12.50 -0.69 15.45
CA ASP A 76 11.44 -1.69 15.37
C ASP A 76 11.88 -2.93 14.60
N THR A 77 11.06 -3.98 14.69
CA THR A 77 11.18 -5.18 13.88
C THR A 77 9.94 -5.31 13.00
N MET A 78 10.16 -5.35 11.69
CA MET A 78 9.14 -5.51 10.66
C MET A 78 8.95 -6.98 10.32
N LYS A 79 7.69 -7.43 10.20
CA LYS A 79 7.34 -8.72 9.63
C LYS A 79 6.72 -8.52 8.26
N LEU A 80 7.41 -9.02 7.25
CA LEU A 80 6.97 -9.00 5.86
C LEU A 80 6.47 -10.38 5.47
N HIS A 81 5.19 -10.48 5.13
CA HIS A 81 4.60 -11.65 4.51
C HIS A 81 4.66 -11.50 2.98
N ILE A 82 5.23 -12.49 2.32
CA ILE A 82 5.40 -12.58 0.86
C ILE A 82 4.55 -13.72 0.36
N ALA A 83 3.51 -13.42 -0.41
CA ALA A 83 2.73 -14.40 -1.13
C ALA A 83 3.09 -14.32 -2.62
N ALA A 84 3.69 -15.39 -3.14
CA ALA A 84 4.03 -15.52 -4.56
C ALA A 84 3.12 -16.56 -5.22
N PRO A 85 2.72 -16.36 -6.49
CA PRO A 85 1.84 -17.31 -7.20
C PRO A 85 2.54 -18.63 -7.53
N VAL A 86 3.87 -18.64 -7.58
CA VAL A 86 4.71 -19.84 -7.75
C VAL A 86 5.95 -19.69 -6.89
N ALA A 87 6.52 -20.82 -6.49
CA ALA A 87 7.80 -20.84 -5.79
C ALA A 87 8.92 -20.27 -6.66
N GLY A 88 9.90 -19.61 -6.06
CA GLY A 88 11.02 -19.03 -6.79
C GLY A 88 12.03 -18.28 -5.92
N LYS A 89 13.24 -18.14 -6.46
CA LYS A 89 14.33 -17.37 -5.84
C LYS A 89 14.24 -15.90 -6.24
N GLY A 90 14.70 -15.02 -5.36
CA GLY A 90 14.74 -13.57 -5.60
C GLY A 90 15.47 -12.82 -4.50
N TYR A 91 15.16 -11.53 -4.35
CA TYR A 91 15.69 -10.67 -3.30
C TYR A 91 14.55 -9.87 -2.66
N ALA A 92 14.64 -9.67 -1.34
CA ALA A 92 13.86 -8.67 -0.61
C ALA A 92 14.78 -7.50 -0.25
N MET A 93 14.25 -6.27 -0.30
CA MET A 93 15.02 -5.06 -0.07
C MET A 93 14.18 -3.97 0.60
N VAL A 94 14.81 -3.20 1.48
CA VAL A 94 14.29 -1.96 2.04
C VAL A 94 15.13 -0.82 1.46
N GLU A 95 14.48 0.17 0.86
CA GLU A 95 15.15 1.29 0.19
C GLU A 95 14.82 2.61 0.92
N SER A 96 15.77 3.54 0.89
CA SER A 96 15.55 4.96 1.15
C SER A 96 15.85 5.78 -0.11
N SER A 97 15.63 7.09 -0.03
CA SER A 97 16.05 8.04 -1.07
C SER A 97 17.56 8.00 -1.37
N ASP A 98 18.38 7.61 -0.38
CA ASP A 98 19.84 7.62 -0.48
C ASP A 98 20.42 6.25 -0.85
N GLY A 99 19.58 5.23 -0.99
CA GLY A 99 19.96 3.89 -1.45
C GLY A 99 19.36 2.75 -0.63
N PRO A 100 19.80 1.51 -0.87
CA PRO A 100 19.31 0.34 -0.16
C PRO A 100 19.78 0.36 1.31
N LEU A 101 18.82 0.30 2.23
CA LEU A 101 19.05 0.22 3.67
C LEU A 101 19.31 -1.21 4.14
N TRP A 102 18.65 -2.17 3.50
CA TRP A 102 18.74 -3.57 3.83
C TRP A 102 18.38 -4.41 2.61
N TRP A 103 19.06 -5.53 2.40
CA TRP A 103 18.68 -6.49 1.36
C TRP A 103 19.02 -7.92 1.78
N GLN A 104 18.27 -8.87 1.26
CA GLN A 104 18.53 -10.30 1.48
C GLN A 104 18.07 -11.12 0.28
N ALA A 105 18.89 -12.08 -0.14
CA ALA A 105 18.47 -13.12 -1.07
C ALA A 105 17.46 -14.06 -0.40
N ILE A 106 16.37 -14.35 -1.09
CA ILE A 106 15.25 -15.14 -0.57
C ILE A 106 14.89 -16.28 -1.51
N ASP A 107 14.40 -17.37 -0.91
CA ASP A 107 13.80 -18.49 -1.60
C ASP A 107 12.34 -18.57 -1.13
N VAL A 108 11.41 -18.19 -2.01
CA VAL A 108 9.99 -18.12 -1.68
C VAL A 108 9.35 -19.44 -2.06
N PRO A 109 8.85 -20.24 -1.11
CA PRO A 109 8.15 -21.48 -1.41
C PRO A 109 6.71 -21.20 -1.87
N ALA A 110 6.02 -22.21 -2.38
CA ALA A 110 4.68 -22.06 -2.97
C ALA A 110 3.63 -21.52 -1.98
N GLN A 111 3.80 -21.79 -0.69
CA GLN A 111 2.94 -21.29 0.39
C GLN A 111 3.23 -19.85 0.83
N GLY A 112 4.25 -19.20 0.25
CA GLY A 112 4.74 -17.89 0.67
C GLY A 112 5.82 -17.95 1.75
N LEU A 113 6.38 -16.78 2.07
CA LEU A 113 7.52 -16.61 2.98
C LEU A 113 7.22 -15.50 3.99
N GLU A 114 7.53 -15.73 5.26
CA GLU A 114 7.62 -14.66 6.25
C GLU A 114 9.08 -14.27 6.47
N LEU A 115 9.35 -12.96 6.42
CA LEU A 115 10.64 -12.37 6.72
C LEU A 115 10.53 -11.45 7.91
N THR A 116 11.54 -11.53 8.79
CA THR A 116 11.73 -10.58 9.87
C THR A 116 12.86 -9.64 9.48
N ILE A 117 12.56 -8.35 9.40
CA ILE A 117 13.48 -7.32 8.90
C ILE A 117 13.69 -6.29 10.02
N PRO A 118 14.93 -6.12 10.52
CA PRO A 118 15.21 -5.08 11.51
C PRO A 118 15.14 -3.71 10.86
N VAL A 119 14.43 -2.78 11.48
CA VAL A 119 14.40 -1.38 11.05
C VAL A 119 15.62 -0.68 11.65
N ASP A 120 16.46 -0.10 10.80
CA ASP A 120 17.67 0.60 11.23
C ASP A 120 17.33 1.67 12.28
N LYS A 121 18.14 1.75 13.34
CA LYS A 121 17.97 2.74 14.41
C LYS A 121 18.31 4.16 13.96
N ASN A 122 19.09 4.28 12.90
CA ASN A 122 19.49 5.53 12.27
C ASN A 122 18.57 5.91 11.11
N LEU A 123 17.45 5.18 10.91
CA LEU A 123 16.44 5.56 9.95
C LEU A 123 15.87 6.93 10.36
N GLU A 124 16.25 8.00 9.67
CA GLU A 124 15.71 9.33 9.96
C GLU A 124 14.20 9.36 9.68
N SER A 125 13.43 9.99 10.57
CA SER A 125 11.99 10.15 10.40
C SER A 125 11.68 10.88 9.08
N PRO A 126 10.65 10.46 8.33
CA PRO A 126 10.66 10.62 6.88
C PRO A 126 10.37 12.07 6.46
N ARG A 127 11.31 12.68 5.73
CA ARG A 127 10.90 13.43 4.55
C ARG A 127 10.46 12.39 3.51
N SER A 128 9.17 12.07 3.51
CA SER A 128 8.47 11.40 2.40
C SER A 128 9.22 10.20 1.78
N LEU A 129 8.99 8.99 2.29
CA LEU A 129 9.37 7.70 1.66
C LEU A 129 8.54 7.40 0.39
N SER A 130 8.33 8.40 -0.48
CA SER A 130 7.31 8.42 -1.52
C SER A 130 7.62 7.62 -2.78
N GLN A 131 8.79 6.96 -2.93
CA GLN A 131 9.20 6.49 -4.26
C GLN A 131 9.92 5.15 -4.39
N TYR A 132 10.27 4.42 -3.33
CA TYR A 132 11.23 3.31 -3.47
C TYR A 132 10.81 2.04 -2.74
N ALA A 133 10.12 1.16 -3.46
CA ALA A 133 10.11 -0.27 -3.18
C ALA A 133 10.17 -1.00 -4.54
N GLY A 134 11.40 -1.25 -4.99
CA GLY A 134 11.75 -1.88 -6.26
C GLY A 134 11.14 -3.27 -6.44
N GLY A 135 10.76 -3.56 -7.69
CA GLY A 135 10.11 -4.79 -8.10
C GLY A 135 10.99 -6.04 -7.96
N ALA A 136 10.34 -7.16 -7.65
CA ALA A 136 10.91 -8.48 -7.81
C ALA A 136 10.95 -8.82 -9.31
N SER A 137 12.11 -8.61 -9.94
CA SER A 137 12.34 -9.01 -11.33
C SER A 137 12.69 -10.51 -11.40
N ARG A 138 11.95 -11.26 -12.23
CA ARG A 138 12.33 -12.62 -12.62
C ARG A 138 13.36 -12.55 -13.74
N ARG A 139 14.43 -13.34 -13.63
CA ARG A 139 15.04 -13.96 -14.81
C ARG A 139 14.51 -15.38 -14.91
#